data_AF-A0A926U710-F1
#
_entry.id   AF-A0A926U710-F1
#
_cell.length_a   1.000
_cell.length_b   1.000
_cell.length_c   1.000
_cell.angle_alpha   90.00
_cell.angle_beta   90.00
_cell.angle_gamma   90.00
#
_symmetry.space_group_name_H-M   'P 1'
#
loop_
_entity.id
_entity.type
_entity.pdbx_description
1 polymer ?
#
loop_
_entity_poly.entity_id
_entity_poly.type
_entity_poly.pdbx_seq_one_letter_code
_entity_poly.pdbx_strand_id
1 'polypeptide(L)'
;MNSKQLVVLTGSVALVSAGAITGVQSFKNEAPVTEINANYEERVRQATATALTQRIAQVEVEKVLQGEIFMEDAPVITQLKEQQSSLEKRLTQLQPDSSQSAIVVVTASAIESKIADLEVLYAQDQAKFSDSHPALQVRKAQIEALRQRLTTLQ
;
A
#
# COMPACT_ATOMS: atom_id res chain seq x y z
N MET A 1 11.64 -49.49 33.10
CA MET A 1 11.92 -48.26 33.87
C MET A 1 11.18 -47.12 33.19
N ASN A 2 10.04 -46.76 33.78
CA ASN A 2 9.72 -45.45 34.37
C ASN A 2 9.50 -44.36 33.31
N SER A 3 8.26 -44.10 32.88
CA SER A 3 7.12 -43.51 33.62
C SER A 3 7.38 -42.07 34.06
N LYS A 4 6.60 -41.14 33.50
CA LYS A 4 5.66 -40.23 34.18
C LYS A 4 5.00 -39.35 33.10
N GLN A 5 3.73 -39.58 32.79
CA GLN A 5 2.53 -39.07 33.49
C GLN A 5 2.31 -37.56 33.23
N LEU A 6 1.25 -37.20 32.52
CA LEU A 6 -0.12 -36.89 33.04
C LEU A 6 -0.21 -35.36 33.22
N VAL A 7 -1.17 -34.65 32.61
CA VAL A 7 -2.45 -34.19 33.18
C VAL A 7 -3.05 -33.31 32.05
N VAL A 8 -4.17 -33.57 31.38
CA VAL A 8 -5.60 -33.74 31.77
C VAL A 8 -6.31 -32.39 32.06
N LEU A 9 -7.53 -32.27 31.51
CA LEU A 9 -8.64 -31.32 31.80
C LEU A 9 -8.43 -29.89 31.27
N THR A 10 -9.39 -29.11 30.74
CA THR A 10 -10.85 -29.13 30.51
C THR A 10 -11.14 -27.75 29.88
N GLY A 11 -12.19 -27.47 29.12
CA GLY A 11 -13.47 -28.14 28.92
C GLY A 11 -14.00 -27.90 27.50
N SER A 12 -14.90 -28.76 27.01
CA SER A 12 -16.37 -28.66 27.17
C SER A 12 -16.90 -27.48 26.35
N VAL A 13 -17.72 -27.66 25.31
CA VAL A 13 -19.12 -28.13 25.42
C VAL A 13 -19.58 -28.97 24.20
N ALA A 14 -20.12 -30.13 24.58
CA ALA A 14 -21.27 -30.92 24.06
C ALA A 14 -21.66 -30.98 22.57
N LEU A 15 -21.62 -32.24 22.11
CA LEU A 15 -22.55 -32.97 21.24
C LEU A 15 -24.02 -32.47 21.20
N VAL A 16 -24.52 -32.34 19.97
CA VAL A 16 -25.63 -33.09 19.34
C VAL A 16 -26.90 -33.38 20.16
N SER A 17 -28.04 -32.86 19.70
CA SER A 17 -29.30 -33.60 19.43
C SER A 17 -30.37 -32.60 18.96
N ALA A 18 -31.39 -32.91 18.17
CA ALA A 18 -31.69 -34.00 17.26
C ALA A 18 -32.87 -33.46 16.45
N GLY A 19 -32.63 -33.01 15.22
CA GLY A 19 -33.67 -32.68 14.25
C GLY A 19 -33.53 -33.65 13.09
N ALA A 20 -34.28 -34.73 13.12
CA ALA A 20 -34.32 -35.72 12.04
C ALA A 20 -34.80 -35.07 10.75
N ILE A 21 -33.98 -35.04 9.69
CA ILE A 21 -34.49 -35.01 8.31
C ILE A 21 -33.57 -35.84 7.42
N THR A 22 -34.01 -37.07 7.21
CA THR A 22 -33.95 -37.89 6.00
C THR A 22 -33.40 -37.18 4.75
N GLY A 23 -32.30 -37.70 4.20
CA GLY A 23 -31.83 -37.34 2.85
C GLY A 23 -30.32 -37.26 2.75
N VAL A 24 -29.65 -38.41 2.57
CA VAL A 24 -28.26 -38.42 2.11
C VAL A 24 -28.25 -38.01 0.63
N GLN A 25 -28.26 -36.71 0.37
CA GLN A 25 -27.70 -36.18 -0.86
C GLN A 25 -26.20 -36.05 -0.64
N SER A 26 -25.43 -36.83 -1.41
CA SER A 26 -23.99 -36.67 -1.52
C SER A 26 -23.67 -35.27 -2.02
N PHE A 27 -23.40 -34.33 -1.11
CA PHE A 27 -22.69 -33.11 -1.45
C PHE A 27 -21.21 -33.44 -1.53
N LYS A 28 -20.82 -33.90 -2.72
CA LYS A 28 -19.44 -33.98 -3.17
C LYS A 28 -18.96 -32.55 -3.45
N ASN A 29 -18.72 -31.78 -2.40
CA ASN A 29 -18.13 -30.44 -2.49
C ASN A 29 -16.97 -30.31 -1.50
N GLU A 30 -16.01 -31.22 -1.65
CA GLU A 30 -14.66 -30.98 -1.19
C GLU A 30 -13.93 -30.30 -2.35
N ALA A 31 -14.02 -28.98 -2.44
CA ALA A 31 -12.90 -28.27 -3.04
C ALA A 31 -11.67 -28.68 -2.21
N PRO A 32 -10.62 -29.24 -2.82
CA PRO A 32 -9.49 -29.75 -2.07
C PRO A 32 -8.90 -28.61 -1.23
N VAL A 33 -8.61 -28.86 0.05
CA VAL A 33 -8.04 -27.88 0.99
C VAL A 33 -6.82 -27.15 0.40
N THR A 34 -6.11 -27.79 -0.52
CA THR A 34 -5.01 -27.24 -1.34
C THR A 34 -5.40 -26.05 -2.21
N GLU A 35 -6.61 -26.02 -2.77
CA GLU A 35 -7.09 -24.97 -3.67
C GLU A 35 -7.55 -23.72 -2.90
N ILE A 36 -8.10 -23.91 -1.69
CA ILE A 36 -8.44 -22.82 -0.76
C ILE A 36 -7.16 -22.09 -0.31
N ASN A 37 -6.11 -22.86 0.00
CA ASN A 37 -4.83 -22.30 0.45
C ASN A 37 -4.09 -21.54 -0.67
N ALA A 38 -4.09 -22.07 -1.90
CA ALA A 38 -3.49 -21.41 -3.05
C ALA A 38 -4.19 -20.07 -3.40
N ASN A 39 -5.53 -20.02 -3.28
CA ASN A 39 -6.29 -18.79 -3.49
C ASN A 39 -5.99 -17.73 -2.41
N TYR A 40 -5.82 -18.16 -1.16
CA TYR A 40 -5.43 -17.25 -0.08
C TYR A 40 -4.03 -16.66 -0.30
N GLU A 41 -3.03 -17.48 -0.62
CA GLU A 41 -1.66 -17.02 -0.87
C GLU A 41 -1.57 -16.02 -2.02
N GLU A 42 -2.30 -16.26 -3.11
CA GLU A 42 -2.34 -15.36 -4.26
C GLU A 42 -3.02 -14.02 -3.90
N ARG A 43 -4.13 -14.05 -3.16
CA ARG A 43 -4.80 -12.82 -2.69
C ARG A 43 -3.89 -11.99 -1.77
N VAL A 44 -3.15 -12.65 -0.88
CA VAL A 44 -2.18 -11.97 0.00
C VAL A 44 -1.03 -11.37 -0.82
N ARG A 45 -0.53 -12.10 -1.82
CA ARG A 45 0.51 -11.61 -2.74
C ARG A 45 0.04 -10.36 -3.49
N GLN A 46 -1.16 -10.39 -4.06
CA GLN A 46 -1.75 -9.26 -4.77
C GLN A 46 -1.99 -8.05 -3.87
N ALA A 47 -2.50 -8.26 -2.66
CA ALA A 47 -2.67 -7.21 -1.67
C ALA A 47 -1.32 -6.58 -1.28
N THR A 48 -0.29 -7.41 -1.09
CA THR A 48 1.07 -6.95 -0.77
C THR A 48 1.66 -6.14 -1.92
N ALA A 49 1.51 -6.60 -3.17
CA ALA A 49 1.98 -5.89 -4.35
C ALA A 49 1.28 -4.53 -4.51
N THR A 50 -0.03 -4.48 -4.27
CA THR A 50 -0.83 -3.24 -4.28
C THR A 50 -0.31 -2.26 -3.23
N ALA A 51 -0.11 -2.71 -2.00
CA ALA A 51 0.40 -1.88 -0.91
C ALA A 51 1.82 -1.35 -1.20
N LEU A 52 2.69 -2.18 -1.77
CA LEU A 52 4.04 -1.76 -2.18
C LEU A 52 3.96 -0.70 -3.28
N THR A 53 3.11 -0.90 -4.29
CA THR A 53 2.92 0.07 -5.39
C THR A 53 2.45 1.43 -4.86
N GLN A 54 1.47 1.43 -3.95
CA GLN A 54 1.00 2.64 -3.28
C GLN A 54 2.11 3.30 -2.45
N ARG A 55 2.94 2.51 -1.75
CA ARG A 55 4.04 3.07 -0.95
C ARG A 55 5.13 3.67 -1.83
N ILE A 56 5.44 3.08 -2.97
CA ILE A 56 6.38 3.65 -3.97
C ILE A 56 5.87 5.00 -4.45
N ALA A 57 4.59 5.08 -4.83
CA ALA A 57 3.97 6.34 -5.24
C ALA A 57 4.03 7.43 -4.15
N GLN A 58 3.77 7.07 -2.88
CA GLN A 58 3.90 8.00 -1.76
C GLN A 58 5.34 8.53 -1.59
N VAL A 59 6.33 7.64 -1.69
CA VAL A 59 7.75 8.01 -1.58
C VAL A 59 8.16 8.92 -2.74
N GLU A 60 7.67 8.67 -3.95
CA GLU A 60 7.92 9.54 -5.09
C GLU A 60 7.37 10.95 -4.85
N VAL A 61 6.11 11.06 -4.40
CA VAL A 61 5.50 12.35 -4.04
C VAL A 61 6.32 13.07 -2.98
N GLU A 62 6.71 12.37 -1.91
CA GLU A 62 7.52 12.94 -0.84
C GLU A 62 8.88 13.41 -1.35
N LYS A 63 9.56 12.62 -2.19
CA LYS A 63 10.84 12.98 -2.79
C LYS A 63 10.74 14.25 -3.63
N VAL A 64 9.69 14.42 -4.44
CA VAL A 64 9.48 15.67 -5.19
C VAL A 64 9.31 16.86 -4.25
N LEU A 65 8.47 16.71 -3.22
CA LEU A 65 8.22 17.80 -2.28
C LEU A 65 9.45 18.18 -1.46
N GLN A 66 10.26 17.20 -1.06
CA GLN A 66 11.52 17.45 -0.35
C GLN A 66 12.60 18.03 -1.28
N GLY A 67 12.57 17.71 -2.58
CA GLY A 67 13.49 18.26 -3.57
C GLY A 67 13.38 19.78 -3.76
N GLU A 68 12.23 20.37 -3.41
CA GLU A 68 12.05 21.83 -3.38
C GLU A 68 12.77 22.51 -2.20
N ILE A 69 13.18 21.74 -1.19
CA ILE A 69 13.77 22.25 0.05
C ILE A 69 15.23 21.84 0.18
N PHE A 70 15.57 20.64 -0.30
CA PHE A 70 16.85 20.01 -0.10
C PHE A 70 17.53 19.67 -1.43
N MET A 71 18.87 19.74 -1.43
CA MET A 71 19.68 19.27 -2.55
C MET A 71 19.58 17.74 -2.73
N GLU A 72 19.89 17.26 -3.94
CA GLU A 72 19.74 15.84 -4.29
C GLU A 72 20.58 14.86 -3.43
N ASP A 73 21.68 15.34 -2.86
CA ASP A 73 22.61 14.61 -2.01
C ASP A 73 22.30 14.75 -0.52
N ALA A 74 21.27 15.54 -0.16
CA ALA A 74 20.85 15.67 1.22
C ALA A 74 20.46 14.30 1.79
N PRO A 75 20.75 14.02 3.08
CA PRO A 75 20.46 12.73 3.69
C PRO A 75 18.99 12.31 3.55
N VAL A 76 18.05 13.25 3.64
CA VAL A 76 16.62 12.99 3.48
C VAL A 76 16.25 12.50 2.07
N ILE A 77 16.82 13.12 1.03
CA ILE A 77 16.57 12.71 -0.36
C ILE A 77 17.21 11.35 -0.64
N THR A 78 18.42 11.13 -0.15
CA THR A 78 19.12 9.85 -0.27
C THR A 78 18.33 8.72 0.38
N GLN A 79 17.83 8.93 1.60
CA GLN A 79 17.00 7.95 2.31
C GLN A 79 15.70 7.62 1.54
N LEU A 80 15.04 8.62 0.94
CA LEU A 80 13.85 8.40 0.12
C LEU A 80 14.18 7.59 -1.15
N LYS A 81 15.30 7.88 -1.82
CA LYS A 81 15.78 7.12 -2.99
C LYS A 81 16.06 5.65 -2.62
N GLU A 82 16.71 5.42 -1.48
CA GLU A 82 16.99 4.07 -0.99
C GLU A 82 15.71 3.30 -0.63
N GLN A 83 14.77 3.96 0.05
CA GLN A 83 13.48 3.38 0.39
C GLN A 83 12.70 3.00 -0.88
N GLN A 84 12.64 3.88 -1.87
CA GLN A 84 12.01 3.62 -3.16
C GLN A 84 12.63 2.39 -3.85
N SER A 85 13.96 2.36 -3.97
CA SER A 85 14.67 1.23 -4.61
C SER A 85 14.42 -0.09 -3.90
N SER A 86 14.37 -0.08 -2.56
CA SER A 86 14.07 -1.28 -1.76
C SER A 86 12.64 -1.79 -2.01
N LEU A 87 11.66 -0.89 -2.08
CA LEU A 87 10.27 -1.23 -2.35
C LEU A 87 10.08 -1.77 -3.77
N GLU A 88 10.70 -1.14 -4.77
CA GLU A 88 10.67 -1.59 -6.18
C GLU A 88 11.29 -2.97 -6.36
N LYS A 89 12.40 -3.26 -5.66
CA LYS A 89 13.00 -4.60 -5.64
C LYS A 89 12.05 -5.64 -5.07
N ARG A 90 11.39 -5.33 -3.94
CA ARG A 90 10.41 -6.22 -3.32
C ARG A 90 9.19 -6.43 -4.21
N LEU A 91 8.72 -5.39 -4.89
CA LEU A 91 7.60 -5.50 -5.82
C LEU A 91 7.95 -6.38 -7.02
N THR A 92 9.12 -6.17 -7.62
CA THR A 92 9.60 -6.98 -8.75
C THR A 92 9.76 -8.46 -8.39
N GLN A 93 10.15 -8.77 -7.15
CA GLN A 93 10.19 -10.15 -6.66
C GLN A 93 8.79 -10.80 -6.54
N LEU A 94 7.75 -10.01 -6.30
CA LEU A 94 6.37 -10.49 -6.17
C LEU A 94 5.61 -10.49 -7.50
N GLN A 95 5.90 -9.54 -8.39
CA GLN A 95 5.24 -9.32 -9.67
C GLN A 95 6.27 -8.83 -10.73
N PRO A 96 7.01 -9.75 -11.37
CA PRO A 96 8.08 -9.40 -12.30
C PRO A 96 7.59 -8.66 -13.56
N ASP A 97 6.41 -9.02 -14.06
CA ASP A 97 5.96 -8.66 -15.41
C ASP A 97 5.06 -7.40 -15.45
N SER A 98 4.55 -6.93 -14.31
CA SER A 98 3.52 -5.87 -14.25
C SER A 98 3.84 -4.70 -13.32
N SER A 99 5.01 -4.69 -12.67
CA SER A 99 5.33 -3.72 -11.62
C SER A 99 5.45 -2.29 -12.16
N GLN A 100 6.11 -2.09 -13.30
CA GLN A 100 6.47 -0.74 -13.75
C GLN A 100 5.27 0.11 -14.20
N SER A 101 4.36 -0.45 -15.01
CA SER A 101 3.17 0.29 -15.45
C SER A 101 2.23 0.59 -14.30
N ALA A 102 2.08 -0.36 -13.36
CA ALA A 102 1.30 -0.16 -12.15
C ALA A 102 1.89 0.96 -11.27
N ILE A 103 3.22 1.00 -11.09
CA ILE A 103 3.90 2.08 -10.37
C ILE A 103 3.60 3.42 -11.05
N VAL A 104 3.76 3.53 -12.37
CA VAL A 104 3.55 4.80 -13.09
C VAL A 104 2.12 5.31 -12.91
N VAL A 105 1.12 4.45 -13.13
CA VAL A 105 -0.31 4.84 -13.00
C VAL A 105 -0.64 5.27 -11.57
N VAL A 106 -0.23 4.50 -10.57
CA VAL A 106 -0.51 4.82 -9.17
C VAL A 106 0.25 6.08 -8.73
N THR A 107 1.46 6.29 -9.24
CA THR A 107 2.25 7.49 -8.98
C THR A 107 1.61 8.74 -9.59
N ALA A 108 1.16 8.66 -10.84
CA ALA A 108 0.45 9.75 -11.49
C ALA A 108 -0.81 10.15 -10.69
N SER A 109 -1.62 9.16 -10.29
CA SER A 109 -2.81 9.41 -9.46
C SER A 109 -2.47 9.99 -8.09
N ALA A 110 -1.40 9.53 -7.44
CA ALA A 110 -0.95 10.09 -6.17
C ALA A 110 -0.46 11.54 -6.29
N ILE A 111 0.23 11.87 -7.39
CA ILE A 111 0.66 13.24 -7.69
C ILE A 111 -0.54 14.14 -7.95
N GLU A 112 -1.51 13.72 -8.77
CA GLU A 112 -2.74 14.47 -9.03
C GLU A 112 -3.52 14.75 -7.74
N SER A 113 -3.71 13.71 -6.90
CA SER A 113 -4.34 13.87 -5.58
C SER A 113 -3.58 14.87 -4.71
N LYS A 114 -2.24 14.82 -4.72
CA LYS A 114 -1.44 15.74 -3.90
C LYS A 114 -1.49 17.18 -4.40
N ILE A 115 -1.55 17.38 -5.71
CA ILE A 115 -1.75 18.70 -6.32
C ILE A 115 -3.10 19.27 -5.86
N ALA A 116 -4.18 18.49 -5.93
CA ALA A 116 -5.49 18.92 -5.49
C ALA A 116 -5.51 19.32 -4.00
N ASP A 117 -4.87 18.52 -3.12
CA ASP A 117 -4.72 18.86 -1.70
C ASP A 117 -3.98 20.19 -1.50
N LEU A 118 -2.88 20.39 -2.23
CA LEU A 118 -2.07 21.61 -2.13
C LEU A 118 -2.80 22.83 -2.69
N GLU A 119 -3.60 22.69 -3.74
CA GLU A 119 -4.44 23.75 -4.30
C GLU A 119 -5.53 24.19 -3.33
N VAL A 120 -6.20 23.23 -2.66
CA VAL A 120 -7.16 23.54 -1.59
C VAL A 120 -6.49 24.33 -0.48
N LEU A 121 -5.32 23.88 -0.03
CA LEU A 121 -4.61 24.57 1.04
C LEU A 121 -4.04 25.92 0.60
N TYR A 122 -3.64 26.07 -0.66
CA TYR A 122 -3.22 27.34 -1.24
C TYR A 122 -4.37 28.36 -1.23
N ALA A 123 -5.57 27.95 -1.65
CA ALA A 123 -6.75 28.81 -1.60
C ALA A 123 -7.10 29.23 -0.16
N GLN A 124 -6.97 28.32 0.80
CA GLN A 124 -7.18 28.62 2.22
C GLN A 124 -6.16 29.63 2.78
N ASP A 125 -4.90 29.53 2.35
CA ASP A 125 -3.85 30.46 2.76
C ASP A 125 -3.98 31.81 2.06
N GLN A 126 -4.46 31.84 0.82
CA GLN A 126 -4.65 33.09 0.06
C GLN A 126 -5.75 33.96 0.69
N ALA A 127 -6.72 33.35 1.35
CA ALA A 127 -7.73 34.08 2.14
C ALA A 127 -7.16 34.75 3.40
N LYS A 128 -5.96 34.34 3.85
CA LYS A 128 -5.35 34.77 5.13
C LYS A 128 -4.13 35.66 4.95
N PHE A 129 -3.40 35.49 3.86
CA PHE A 129 -2.11 36.12 3.63
C PHE A 129 -2.08 36.94 2.34
N SER A 130 -1.17 37.91 2.26
CA SER A 130 -0.87 38.60 1.02
C SER A 130 -0.16 37.68 0.03
N ASP A 131 -0.27 37.95 -1.27
CA ASP A 131 0.29 37.09 -2.33
C ASP A 131 1.81 36.84 -2.21
N SER A 132 2.55 37.77 -1.62
CA SER A 132 4.00 37.65 -1.39
C SER A 132 4.37 36.83 -0.15
N HIS A 133 3.40 36.29 0.59
CA HIS A 133 3.66 35.57 1.81
C HIS A 133 4.43 34.27 1.54
N PRO A 134 5.48 33.95 2.31
CA PRO A 134 6.33 32.79 2.05
C PRO A 134 5.58 31.46 1.93
N ALA A 135 4.53 31.25 2.74
CA ALA A 135 3.73 30.03 2.68
C ALA A 135 3.04 29.83 1.32
N LEU A 136 2.55 30.90 0.69
CA LEU A 136 1.93 30.83 -0.65
C LEU A 136 2.97 30.51 -1.71
N GLN A 137 4.16 31.10 -1.60
CA GLN A 137 5.26 30.86 -2.55
C GLN A 137 5.74 29.41 -2.46
N VAL A 138 5.90 28.85 -1.25
CA VAL A 138 6.27 27.44 -1.05
C VAL A 138 5.22 26.51 -1.64
N ARG A 139 3.92 26.73 -1.37
CA ARG A 139 2.87 25.89 -1.95
C ARG A 139 2.84 25.96 -3.48
N LYS A 140 3.01 27.16 -4.04
CA LYS A 140 3.06 27.34 -5.49
C LYS A 140 4.22 26.57 -6.11
N ALA A 141 5.42 26.65 -5.52
CA ALA A 141 6.59 25.88 -5.96
C ALA A 141 6.32 24.37 -5.90
N GLN A 142 5.76 23.87 -4.79
CA GLN A 142 5.41 22.45 -4.63
C GLN A 142 4.39 21.96 -5.68
N ILE A 143 3.35 22.76 -5.97
CA ILE A 143 2.36 22.44 -7.01
C ILE A 143 3.04 22.36 -8.38
N GLU A 144 3.87 23.33 -8.73
CA GLU A 144 4.56 23.36 -10.02
C GLU A 144 5.56 22.20 -10.17
N ALA A 145 6.32 21.88 -9.12
CA ALA A 145 7.23 20.74 -9.11
C ALA A 145 6.50 19.40 -9.33
N LEU A 146 5.35 19.21 -8.68
CA LEU A 146 4.50 18.04 -8.88
C LEU A 146 3.91 17.98 -10.30
N ARG A 147 3.48 19.12 -10.87
CA ARG A 147 2.99 19.20 -12.27
C ARG A 147 4.07 18.87 -13.28
N GLN A 148 5.29 19.38 -13.06
CA GLN A 148 6.45 19.03 -13.88
C GLN A 148 6.71 17.53 -13.79
N ARG A 149 6.71 16.95 -12.59
CA ARG A 149 6.90 15.50 -12.42
C ARG A 149 5.83 14.69 -13.13
N LEU A 150 4.55 15.08 -13.03
CA LEU A 150 3.45 14.40 -13.70
C LEU A 150 3.66 14.37 -15.22
N THR A 151 4.13 15.46 -15.80
CA THR A 151 4.43 15.56 -17.24
C THR A 151 5.54 14.61 -17.67
N THR A 152 6.54 14.36 -16.81
CA THR A 152 7.63 13.41 -17.09
C THR A 152 7.27 11.94 -16.92
N LEU A 153 6.11 11.63 -16.36
CA LEU A 153 5.61 10.26 -16.17
C LEU A 153 4.72 9.79 -17.34
N GLN A 154 4.28 10.71 -18.19
CA GLN A 154 3.45 10.47 -19.38
C GLN A 154 4.31 10.23 -20.62
#